data_AF-A0A449B5Z3-F1
#
_entry.id   AF-A0A449B5Z3-F1
#
_cell.length_a   1.000
_cell.length_b   1.000
_cell.length_c   1.000
_cell.angle_alpha   90.00
_cell.angle_beta   90.00
_cell.angle_gamma   90.00
#
_symmetry.space_group_name_H-M   'P 1'
#
loop_
_entity.id
_entity.type
_entity.pdbx_description
1 polymer ?
#
loop_
_entity_poly.entity_id
_entity_poly.type
_entity_poly.pdbx_seq_one_letter_code
_entity_poly.pdbx_strand_id
1 'polypeptide(L)'
;MSKITSYQNNKAIYNKETALKYLATIERFLKNKVAKAHAQGVVVGISSGIDSSLVFAIAKRVFGAKAIGVVMPVIKMTQSDLNHIKELEIATNSKFMVKDLTKTFESITQELQVSNPLAVANIKPRLRMTTLYAIAQENNSLVLGTDNADEVFVGYFTKFGDGGADLLPISKLTKGEVAYLASLVGVPESIIKKDPSAGLWEGQTDEQELGFSYAQLDFYLNHLNEPKKLKEVLSDKVIAKIEQLHKNSQHKRDRIYTPVNVK
;
A
#
# COMPACT_ATOMS: atom_id res chain seq x y z
N MET A 1 11.17 -6.84 17.31
CA MET A 1 11.96 -7.44 16.21
C MET A 1 13.08 -6.48 15.86
N SER A 2 14.25 -6.98 15.48
CA SER A 2 15.32 -6.13 14.93
C SER A 2 14.81 -5.41 13.68
N LYS A 3 15.22 -4.15 13.49
CA LYS A 3 14.91 -3.40 12.28
C LYS A 3 15.63 -4.03 11.08
N ILE A 4 14.96 -4.06 9.93
CA ILE A 4 15.61 -4.45 8.66
C ILE A 4 16.64 -3.39 8.31
N THR A 5 16.31 -2.12 8.59
CA THR A 5 17.11 -0.95 8.28
C THR A 5 18.00 -0.52 9.44
N SER A 6 19.24 -0.19 9.09
CA SER A 6 20.18 0.58 9.91
C SER A 6 20.67 1.77 9.09
N TYR A 7 21.35 2.73 9.73
CA TYR A 7 21.85 3.92 9.05
C TYR A 7 23.34 4.12 9.32
N GLN A 8 24.11 4.29 8.25
CA GLN A 8 25.52 4.68 8.29
C GLN A 8 25.69 5.94 7.45
N ASN A 9 26.24 7.01 8.04
CA ASN A 9 26.37 8.32 7.39
C ASN A 9 25.04 8.80 6.76
N ASN A 10 23.93 8.63 7.49
CA ASN A 10 22.56 8.95 7.08
C ASN A 10 22.05 8.21 5.83
N LYS A 11 22.75 7.17 5.36
CA LYS A 11 22.28 6.28 4.28
C LYS A 11 21.72 4.99 4.87
N ALA A 12 20.58 4.56 4.36
CA ALA A 12 19.94 3.31 4.76
C ALA A 12 20.78 2.11 4.30
N ILE A 13 20.98 1.16 5.21
CA ILE A 13 21.61 -0.15 4.99
C ILE A 13 20.63 -1.21 5.46
N TYR A 14 20.32 -2.16 4.56
CA TYR A 14 19.37 -3.22 4.84
C TYR A 14 20.08 -4.53 5.18
N ASN A 15 19.65 -5.18 6.27
CA ASN A 15 20.16 -6.47 6.68
C ASN A 15 19.37 -7.61 6.01
N LYS A 16 20.01 -8.34 5.09
CA LYS A 16 19.38 -9.43 4.33
C LYS A 16 18.79 -10.53 5.21
N GLU A 17 19.52 -10.96 6.25
CA GLU A 17 19.05 -12.03 7.14
C GLU A 17 17.78 -11.62 7.89
N THR A 18 17.75 -10.39 8.40
CA THR A 18 16.58 -9.81 9.08
C THR A 18 15.41 -9.64 8.11
N ALA A 19 15.66 -9.18 6.89
CA ALA A 19 14.64 -9.07 5.85
C ALA A 19 14.00 -10.43 5.51
N LEU A 20 14.79 -11.50 5.39
CA LEU A 20 14.29 -12.84 5.14
C LEU A 20 13.47 -13.38 6.34
N LYS A 21 13.89 -13.11 7.57
CA LYS A 21 13.11 -13.43 8.79
C LYS A 21 11.78 -12.67 8.81
N TYR A 22 11.79 -11.42 8.38
CA TYR A 22 10.59 -10.59 8.29
C TYR A 22 9.62 -11.13 7.23
N LEU A 23 10.13 -11.47 6.04
CA LEU A 23 9.36 -12.10 4.98
C LEU A 23 8.67 -13.40 5.47
N ALA A 24 9.43 -14.29 6.12
CA ALA A 24 8.86 -15.51 6.69
C ALA A 24 7.79 -15.23 7.77
N THR A 25 7.93 -14.13 8.51
CA THR A 25 6.93 -13.68 9.49
C THR A 25 5.65 -13.21 8.81
N ILE A 26 5.75 -12.45 7.71
CA ILE A 26 4.59 -12.04 6.89
C ILE A 26 3.89 -13.27 6.33
N GLU A 27 4.63 -14.21 5.73
CA GLU A 27 4.06 -15.42 5.14
C GLU A 27 3.29 -16.24 6.18
N ARG A 28 3.86 -16.42 7.38
CA ARG A 28 3.18 -17.09 8.50
C ARG A 28 1.96 -16.34 8.99
N PHE A 29 2.04 -15.02 9.10
CA PHE A 29 0.92 -14.17 9.46
C PHE A 29 -0.25 -14.36 8.48
N LEU A 30 0.01 -14.31 7.17
CA LEU A 30 -1.01 -14.51 6.15
C LEU A 30 -1.65 -15.91 6.24
N LYS A 31 -0.84 -16.97 6.30
CA LYS A 31 -1.34 -18.36 6.46
C LYS A 31 -2.27 -18.49 7.67
N ASN A 32 -1.83 -17.99 8.82
CA ASN A 32 -2.57 -18.10 10.07
C ASN A 32 -3.89 -17.32 10.04
N LYS A 33 -3.89 -16.11 9.46
CA LYS A 33 -5.08 -15.25 9.41
C LYS A 33 -6.13 -15.78 8.45
N VAL A 34 -5.73 -16.24 7.26
CA VAL A 34 -6.63 -16.87 6.29
C VAL A 34 -7.23 -18.15 6.86
N ALA A 35 -6.41 -19.02 7.47
CA ALA A 35 -6.90 -20.25 8.10
C ALA A 35 -7.88 -19.97 9.25
N LYS A 36 -7.58 -19.00 10.12
CA LYS A 36 -8.46 -18.61 11.24
C LYS A 36 -9.80 -18.04 10.78
N ALA A 37 -9.83 -17.41 9.60
CA ALA A 37 -11.06 -16.89 9.00
C ALA A 37 -11.87 -17.97 8.25
N HIS A 38 -11.38 -19.22 8.18
CA HIS A 38 -11.94 -20.28 7.33
C HIS A 38 -12.05 -19.87 5.84
N ALA A 39 -11.18 -18.96 5.41
CA ALA A 39 -11.07 -18.53 4.02
C ALA A 39 -10.15 -19.47 3.22
N GLN A 40 -10.34 -19.49 1.91
CA GLN A 40 -9.61 -20.34 0.98
C GLN A 40 -8.36 -19.67 0.41
N GLY A 41 -8.37 -18.34 0.29
CA GLY A 41 -7.34 -17.59 -0.42
C GLY A 41 -7.36 -16.10 -0.11
N VAL A 42 -6.76 -15.34 -1.01
CA VAL A 42 -6.62 -13.89 -0.89
C VAL A 42 -6.79 -13.18 -2.23
N VAL A 43 -7.26 -11.94 -2.18
CA VAL A 43 -7.41 -11.05 -3.34
C VAL A 43 -6.57 -9.79 -3.12
N VAL A 44 -5.85 -9.36 -4.15
CA VAL A 44 -4.99 -8.16 -4.14
C VAL A 44 -5.30 -7.28 -5.34
N GLY A 45 -5.48 -5.99 -5.12
CA GLY A 45 -5.54 -5.00 -6.20
C GLY A 45 -4.15 -4.73 -6.77
N ILE A 46 -3.99 -4.80 -8.09
CA ILE A 46 -2.71 -4.59 -8.80
C ILE A 46 -2.72 -3.21 -9.47
N SER A 47 -1.86 -2.30 -8.99
CA SER A 47 -1.80 -0.90 -9.45
C SER A 47 -0.62 -0.56 -10.36
N SER A 48 0.25 -1.54 -10.66
CA SER A 48 1.61 -1.37 -11.23
C SER A 48 2.66 -0.76 -10.29
N GLY A 49 2.28 -0.40 -9.06
CA GLY A 49 3.18 0.11 -8.04
C GLY A 49 3.89 -1.00 -7.26
N ILE A 50 4.96 -0.61 -6.56
CA ILE A 50 5.82 -1.53 -5.82
C ILE A 50 5.10 -2.23 -4.66
N ASP A 51 4.20 -1.55 -3.95
CA ASP A 51 3.54 -2.09 -2.76
C ASP A 51 2.60 -3.25 -3.14
N SER A 52 1.74 -3.03 -4.14
CA SER A 52 0.87 -4.10 -4.66
C SER A 52 1.64 -5.26 -5.27
N SER A 53 2.78 -4.96 -5.93
CA SER A 53 3.65 -5.97 -6.53
C SER A 53 4.30 -6.87 -5.46
N LEU A 54 4.84 -6.27 -4.39
CA LEU A 54 5.40 -7.00 -3.25
C LEU A 54 4.32 -7.86 -2.58
N VAL A 55 3.17 -7.26 -2.25
CA VAL A 55 2.07 -7.98 -1.57
C VAL A 55 1.60 -9.16 -2.41
N PHE A 56 1.41 -8.96 -3.72
CA PHE A 56 1.01 -10.05 -4.61
C PHE A 56 2.09 -11.14 -4.73
N ALA A 57 3.37 -10.78 -4.87
CA ALA A 57 4.47 -11.75 -4.92
C ALA A 57 4.53 -12.61 -3.65
N ILE A 58 4.35 -12.01 -2.47
CA ILE A 58 4.25 -12.73 -1.20
C ILE A 58 3.01 -13.64 -1.18
N ALA A 59 1.83 -13.08 -1.53
CA ALA A 59 0.59 -13.84 -1.58
C ALA A 59 0.68 -15.05 -2.50
N LYS A 60 1.30 -14.89 -3.67
CA LYS A 60 1.52 -15.97 -4.65
C LYS A 60 2.39 -17.09 -4.08
N ARG A 61 3.48 -16.76 -3.38
CA ARG A 61 4.35 -17.76 -2.70
C ARG A 61 3.59 -18.54 -1.64
N VAL A 62 2.66 -17.89 -0.94
CA VAL A 62 1.92 -18.48 0.18
C VAL A 62 0.73 -19.33 -0.29
N PHE A 63 -0.05 -18.83 -1.25
CA PHE A 63 -1.36 -19.39 -1.61
C PHE A 63 -1.43 -19.94 -3.05
N GLY A 64 -0.39 -19.76 -3.86
CA GLY A 64 -0.33 -20.27 -5.23
C GLY A 64 -1.51 -19.75 -6.08
N ALA A 65 -2.30 -20.67 -6.63
CA ALA A 65 -3.46 -20.32 -7.46
C ALA A 65 -4.59 -19.61 -6.68
N LYS A 66 -4.59 -19.68 -5.34
CA LYS A 66 -5.59 -19.03 -4.49
C LYS A 66 -5.23 -17.57 -4.13
N ALA A 67 -4.14 -17.04 -4.70
CA ALA A 67 -3.84 -15.62 -4.70
C ALA A 67 -4.34 -14.99 -6.00
N ILE A 68 -5.42 -14.19 -5.92
CA ILE A 68 -6.07 -13.55 -7.06
C ILE A 68 -5.57 -12.12 -7.16
N GLY A 69 -4.99 -11.76 -8.30
CA GLY A 69 -4.61 -10.38 -8.62
C GLY A 69 -5.67 -9.72 -9.53
N VAL A 70 -6.08 -8.50 -9.20
CA VAL A 70 -7.12 -7.77 -9.94
C VAL A 70 -6.61 -6.39 -10.35
N VAL A 71 -6.54 -6.14 -11.66
CA VAL A 71 -6.23 -4.85 -12.26
C VAL A 71 -7.55 -4.09 -12.48
N MET A 72 -7.65 -2.87 -11.96
CA MET A 72 -8.90 -2.10 -11.93
C MET A 72 -8.70 -0.68 -12.49
N PRO A 73 -8.59 -0.53 -13.82
CA PRO A 73 -8.47 0.78 -14.45
C PRO A 73 -9.74 1.61 -14.22
N VAL A 74 -9.54 2.94 -14.11
CA VAL A 74 -10.60 3.94 -14.13
C VAL A 74 -10.14 5.05 -15.06
N ILE A 75 -10.88 5.28 -16.14
CA ILE A 75 -10.60 6.22 -17.24
C ILE A 75 -9.41 5.79 -18.12
N LYS A 76 -8.20 5.71 -17.55
CA LYS A 76 -7.00 5.33 -18.31
C LYS A 76 -5.95 4.67 -17.43
N MET A 77 -5.12 3.84 -18.07
CA MET A 77 -3.81 3.42 -17.58
C MET A 77 -2.79 3.74 -18.65
N THR A 78 -1.57 4.09 -18.25
CA THR A 78 -0.50 4.35 -19.21
C THR A 78 0.03 3.04 -19.79
N GLN A 79 0.66 3.10 -20.97
CA GLN A 79 1.34 1.93 -21.53
C GLN A 79 2.43 1.39 -20.60
N SER A 80 3.11 2.27 -19.87
CA SER A 80 4.09 1.88 -18.85
C SER A 80 3.44 1.08 -17.72
N ASP A 81 2.27 1.49 -17.22
CA ASP A 81 1.55 0.73 -16.18
C ASP A 81 1.18 -0.67 -16.67
N LEU A 82 0.70 -0.79 -17.91
CA LEU A 82 0.36 -2.08 -18.53
C LEU A 82 1.58 -2.98 -18.70
N ASN A 83 2.73 -2.42 -19.10
CA ASN A 83 3.98 -3.16 -19.24
C ASN A 83 4.46 -3.70 -17.88
N HIS A 84 4.46 -2.87 -16.83
CA HIS A 84 4.81 -3.27 -15.47
C HIS A 84 3.90 -4.38 -14.94
N ILE A 85 2.59 -4.28 -15.17
CA ILE A 85 1.64 -5.34 -14.83
C ILE A 85 1.99 -6.64 -15.54
N LYS A 86 2.36 -6.55 -16.83
CA LYS A 86 2.73 -7.72 -17.61
C LYS A 86 4.02 -8.37 -17.13
N GLU A 87 5.01 -7.56 -16.77
CA GLU A 87 6.27 -8.03 -16.18
C GLU A 87 6.02 -8.75 -14.84
N LEU A 88 5.11 -8.22 -14.01
CA LEU A 88 4.71 -8.87 -12.77
C LEU A 88 3.97 -10.20 -13.01
N GLU A 89 3.07 -10.27 -13.99
CA GLU A 89 2.42 -11.53 -14.40
C GLU A 89 3.45 -12.61 -14.75
N ILE A 90 4.47 -12.24 -15.54
CA ILE A 90 5.55 -13.15 -15.95
C ILE A 90 6.37 -13.57 -14.73
N ALA A 91 6.85 -12.61 -13.92
CA ALA A 91 7.69 -12.87 -12.76
C ALA A 91 7.01 -13.76 -11.71
N THR A 92 5.68 -13.69 -11.62
CA THR A 92 4.90 -14.44 -10.63
C THR A 92 4.16 -15.64 -11.23
N ASN A 93 4.37 -15.95 -12.52
CA ASN A 93 3.63 -16.97 -13.28
C ASN A 93 2.12 -16.91 -12.99
N SER A 94 1.53 -15.75 -13.24
CA SER A 94 0.13 -15.43 -12.93
C SER A 94 -0.55 -14.75 -14.09
N LYS A 95 -1.88 -14.77 -14.08
CA LYS A 95 -2.73 -14.01 -14.99
C LYS A 95 -3.72 -13.21 -14.17
N PHE A 96 -3.71 -11.89 -14.32
CA PHE A 96 -4.58 -11.03 -13.53
C PHE A 96 -5.96 -10.87 -14.17
N MET A 97 -6.96 -10.73 -13.32
CA MET A 97 -8.28 -10.32 -13.74
C MET A 97 -8.25 -8.83 -14.05
N VAL A 98 -8.89 -8.41 -15.15
CA VAL A 98 -9.05 -6.99 -15.47
C VAL A 98 -10.53 -6.63 -15.32
N LYS A 99 -10.81 -5.59 -14.53
CA LYS A 99 -12.16 -5.06 -14.31
C LYS A 99 -12.12 -3.54 -14.51
N ASP A 100 -12.52 -3.11 -15.70
CA ASP A 100 -12.65 -1.69 -16.01
C ASP A 100 -13.84 -1.09 -15.27
N LEU A 101 -13.56 -0.12 -14.40
CA LEU A 101 -14.55 0.53 -13.54
C LEU A 101 -14.97 1.91 -14.06
N THR A 102 -14.56 2.29 -15.27
CA THR A 102 -14.81 3.62 -15.86
C THR A 102 -16.30 3.95 -15.92
N LYS A 103 -17.12 3.05 -16.46
CA LYS A 103 -18.58 3.27 -16.54
C LYS A 103 -19.24 3.41 -15.18
N THR A 104 -18.79 2.62 -14.19
CA THR A 104 -19.30 2.70 -12.81
C THR A 104 -18.91 4.04 -12.16
N PHE A 105 -17.67 4.48 -12.40
CA PHE A 105 -17.18 5.78 -11.96
C PHE A 105 -17.96 6.94 -12.59
N GLU A 106 -18.15 6.93 -13.91
CA GLU A 106 -18.94 7.95 -14.62
C GLU A 106 -20.36 8.01 -14.07
N SER A 107 -21.00 6.85 -13.92
CA SER A 107 -22.38 6.75 -13.42
C SER A 107 -22.54 7.36 -12.03
N ILE A 108 -21.66 7.02 -11.07
CA ILE A 108 -21.76 7.56 -9.71
C ILE A 108 -21.39 9.06 -9.66
N THR A 109 -20.43 9.52 -10.47
CA THR A 109 -20.07 10.94 -10.53
C THR A 109 -21.18 11.79 -11.12
N GLN A 110 -21.87 11.30 -12.15
CA GLN A 110 -22.99 11.98 -12.80
C GLN A 110 -24.21 12.04 -11.88
N GLU A 111 -24.60 10.91 -11.27
CA GLU A 111 -25.77 10.85 -10.39
C GLU A 111 -25.64 11.80 -9.19
N LEU A 112 -24.47 11.82 -8.55
CA LEU A 112 -24.22 12.65 -7.37
C LEU A 112 -23.81 14.09 -7.71
N GLN A 113 -23.59 14.41 -8.99
CA GLN A 113 -23.09 15.71 -9.46
C GLN A 113 -21.85 16.18 -8.67
N VAL A 114 -20.91 15.26 -8.41
CA VAL A 114 -19.75 15.52 -7.54
C VAL A 114 -18.79 16.50 -8.22
N SER A 115 -18.61 17.68 -7.64
CA SER A 115 -17.72 18.72 -8.16
C SER A 115 -16.44 18.91 -7.34
N ASN A 116 -16.38 18.41 -6.11
CA ASN A 116 -15.18 18.50 -5.28
C ASN A 116 -14.07 17.58 -5.82
N PRO A 117 -12.89 18.09 -6.24
CA PRO A 117 -11.86 17.28 -6.88
C PRO A 117 -11.37 16.10 -6.05
N LEU A 118 -11.21 16.30 -4.73
CA LEU A 118 -10.78 15.24 -3.82
C LEU A 118 -11.87 14.18 -3.63
N ALA A 119 -13.14 14.58 -3.60
CA ALA A 119 -14.26 13.63 -3.56
C ALA A 119 -14.27 12.77 -4.83
N VAL A 120 -14.12 13.39 -6.01
CA VAL A 120 -14.02 12.69 -7.31
C VAL A 120 -12.83 11.73 -7.31
N ALA A 121 -11.65 12.16 -6.85
CA ALA A 121 -10.46 11.30 -6.76
C ALA A 121 -10.69 10.09 -5.84
N ASN A 122 -11.32 10.29 -4.68
CA ASN A 122 -11.56 9.25 -3.69
C ASN A 122 -12.67 8.25 -4.05
N ILE A 123 -13.52 8.53 -5.04
CA ILE A 123 -14.48 7.54 -5.57
C ILE A 123 -13.72 6.36 -6.18
N LYS A 124 -12.62 6.61 -6.90
CA LYS A 124 -11.84 5.57 -7.60
C LYS A 124 -11.35 4.44 -6.66
N PRO A 125 -10.59 4.72 -5.58
CA PRO A 125 -10.15 3.67 -4.65
C PRO A 125 -11.31 3.01 -3.89
N ARG A 126 -12.44 3.70 -3.68
CA ARG A 126 -13.65 3.10 -3.08
C ARG A 126 -14.32 2.10 -4.01
N LEU A 127 -14.41 2.40 -5.31
CA LEU A 127 -14.92 1.45 -6.30
C LEU A 127 -13.99 0.23 -6.43
N ARG A 128 -12.67 0.44 -6.36
CA ARG A 128 -11.70 -0.65 -6.32
C ARG A 128 -11.88 -1.53 -5.08
N MET A 129 -12.04 -0.94 -3.90
CA MET A 129 -12.33 -1.65 -2.66
C MET A 129 -13.60 -2.50 -2.79
N THR A 130 -14.71 -1.91 -3.24
CA THR A 130 -15.98 -2.64 -3.46
C THR A 130 -15.78 -3.83 -4.41
N THR A 131 -15.03 -3.62 -5.51
CA THR A 131 -14.74 -4.67 -6.49
C THR A 131 -13.91 -5.80 -5.88
N LEU A 132 -12.89 -5.48 -5.10
CA LEU A 132 -12.04 -6.47 -4.42
C LEU A 132 -12.85 -7.31 -3.43
N TYR A 133 -13.70 -6.69 -2.61
CA TYR A 133 -14.55 -7.42 -1.66
C TYR A 133 -15.59 -8.30 -2.35
N ALA A 134 -16.20 -7.85 -3.45
CA ALA A 134 -17.11 -8.69 -4.23
C ALA A 134 -16.41 -9.95 -4.74
N ILE A 135 -15.23 -9.80 -5.35
CA ILE A 135 -14.43 -10.94 -5.84
C ILE A 135 -13.99 -11.84 -4.68
N ALA A 136 -13.57 -11.25 -3.56
CA ALA A 136 -13.13 -11.99 -2.40
C ALA A 136 -14.27 -12.86 -1.82
N GLN A 137 -15.49 -12.31 -1.71
CA GLN A 137 -16.65 -13.04 -1.24
C GLN A 137 -17.04 -14.19 -2.18
N GLU A 138 -17.04 -13.98 -3.49
CA GLU A 138 -17.31 -15.06 -4.46
C GLU A 138 -16.31 -16.22 -4.36
N ASN A 139 -15.08 -15.93 -3.91
CA ASN A 139 -13.99 -16.90 -3.82
C ASN A 139 -13.68 -17.34 -2.37
N ASN A 140 -14.56 -17.03 -1.40
CA ASN A 140 -14.33 -17.23 0.03
C ASN A 140 -12.90 -16.84 0.46
N SER A 141 -12.47 -15.64 0.08
CA SER A 141 -11.11 -15.13 0.23
C SER A 141 -11.09 -13.83 1.04
N LEU A 142 -9.90 -13.44 1.51
CA LEU A 142 -9.70 -12.17 2.22
C LEU A 142 -9.03 -11.12 1.31
N VAL A 143 -9.33 -9.84 1.52
CA VAL A 143 -8.68 -8.73 0.80
C VAL A 143 -7.38 -8.33 1.49
N LEU A 144 -6.26 -8.34 0.76
CA LEU A 144 -5.00 -7.78 1.25
C LEU A 144 -4.88 -6.31 0.84
N GLY A 145 -4.65 -5.45 1.82
CA GLY A 145 -4.27 -4.06 1.59
C GLY A 145 -2.76 -3.93 1.40
N THR A 146 -2.36 -2.83 0.77
CA THR A 146 -0.98 -2.60 0.34
C THR A 146 -0.33 -1.44 1.08
N ASP A 147 -1.00 -0.86 2.07
CA ASP A 147 -0.48 0.28 2.82
C ASP A 147 0.82 -0.10 3.55
N ASN A 148 1.88 0.67 3.30
CA ASN A 148 3.16 0.56 4.01
C ASN A 148 3.19 1.47 5.26
N ALA A 149 4.29 1.43 6.03
CA ALA A 149 4.38 2.19 7.27
C ALA A 149 4.29 3.71 7.05
N ASP A 150 4.86 4.22 5.96
CA ASP A 150 4.85 5.63 5.57
C ASP A 150 3.43 6.12 5.31
N GLU A 151 2.72 5.44 4.41
CA GLU A 151 1.34 5.75 4.02
C GLU A 151 0.41 5.68 5.23
N VAL A 152 0.53 4.63 6.05
CA VAL A 152 -0.26 4.48 7.28
C VAL A 152 0.03 5.64 8.25
N PHE A 153 1.31 5.94 8.48
CA PHE A 153 1.71 6.94 9.47
C PHE A 153 1.19 8.33 9.11
N VAL A 154 1.34 8.78 7.87
CA VAL A 154 0.86 10.10 7.45
C VAL A 154 -0.61 10.10 6.99
N GLY A 155 -1.24 8.93 6.92
CA GLY A 155 -2.62 8.76 6.50
C GLY A 155 -2.86 9.02 5.01
N TYR A 156 -1.85 8.71 4.20
CA TYR A 156 -1.85 8.89 2.75
C TYR A 156 -2.48 7.68 2.05
N PHE A 157 -3.77 7.48 2.35
CA PHE A 157 -4.64 6.47 1.77
C PHE A 157 -6.09 6.94 1.86
N THR A 158 -6.98 6.38 1.06
CA THR A 158 -8.41 6.68 1.14
C THR A 158 -9.09 5.84 2.22
N LYS A 159 -9.71 6.50 3.22
CA LYS A 159 -10.50 5.80 4.24
C LYS A 159 -11.67 5.06 3.56
N PHE A 160 -11.78 3.76 3.82
CA PHE A 160 -12.71 2.84 3.15
C PHE A 160 -12.54 2.77 1.62
N GLY A 161 -11.34 3.11 1.12
CA GLY A 161 -10.90 2.83 -0.25
C GLY A 161 -9.77 1.81 -0.19
N ASP A 162 -8.59 2.20 -0.65
CA ASP A 162 -7.35 1.42 -0.54
C ASP A 162 -7.00 1.03 0.91
N GLY A 163 -7.30 1.88 1.90
CA GLY A 163 -7.17 1.52 3.32
C GLY A 163 -8.27 0.60 3.86
N GLY A 164 -9.21 0.15 3.03
CA GLY A 164 -10.24 -0.82 3.36
C GLY A 164 -9.81 -2.24 2.99
N ALA A 165 -9.26 -2.98 3.94
CA ALA A 165 -8.77 -4.35 3.74
C ALA A 165 -8.91 -5.21 4.99
N ASP A 166 -8.83 -6.54 4.83
CA ASP A 166 -8.86 -7.48 5.95
C ASP A 166 -7.49 -7.61 6.63
N LEU A 167 -6.41 -7.58 5.82
CA LEU A 167 -5.03 -7.81 6.27
C LEU A 167 -4.07 -6.82 5.62
N LEU A 168 -3.14 -6.27 6.41
CA LEU A 168 -2.11 -5.32 5.96
C LEU A 168 -0.69 -5.90 6.18
N PRO A 169 -0.22 -6.81 5.30
CA PRO A 169 1.03 -7.55 5.50
C PRO A 169 2.29 -6.68 5.58
N ILE A 170 2.28 -5.48 4.99
CA ILE A 170 3.45 -4.60 4.87
C ILE A 170 3.33 -3.27 5.63
N SER A 171 2.26 -3.07 6.41
CA SER A 171 1.98 -1.83 7.17
C SER A 171 2.99 -1.45 8.27
N LYS A 172 4.06 -2.23 8.41
CA LYS A 172 5.13 -2.05 9.39
C LYS A 172 6.51 -1.90 8.74
N LEU A 173 6.54 -1.85 7.41
CA LEU A 173 7.75 -1.67 6.61
C LEU A 173 7.77 -0.27 6.03
N THR A 174 8.91 0.41 6.10
CA THR A 174 9.06 1.69 5.39
C THR A 174 9.15 1.49 3.87
N LYS A 175 9.03 2.54 3.07
CA LYS A 175 9.05 2.46 1.60
C LYS A 175 10.37 1.87 1.10
N GLY A 176 11.49 2.23 1.71
CA GLY A 176 12.80 1.65 1.45
C GLY A 176 12.87 0.16 1.79
N GLU A 177 12.27 -0.27 2.90
CA GLU A 177 12.19 -1.68 3.29
C GLU A 177 11.28 -2.48 2.34
N VAL A 178 10.16 -1.90 1.89
CA VAL A 178 9.29 -2.45 0.85
C VAL A 178 10.10 -2.69 -0.43
N ALA A 179 10.86 -1.70 -0.88
CA ALA A 179 11.71 -1.84 -2.07
C ALA A 179 12.77 -2.92 -1.91
N TYR A 180 13.41 -2.98 -0.74
CA TYR A 180 14.40 -4.02 -0.46
C TYR A 180 13.76 -5.41 -0.46
N LEU A 181 12.61 -5.61 0.18
CA LEU A 181 11.92 -6.90 0.18
C LEU A 181 11.40 -7.28 -1.21
N ALA A 182 10.92 -6.31 -2.00
CA ALA A 182 10.50 -6.52 -3.39
C ALA A 182 11.63 -7.14 -4.23
N SER A 183 12.86 -6.64 -4.07
CA SER A 183 14.05 -7.20 -4.74
C SER A 183 14.34 -8.65 -4.33
N LEU A 184 14.11 -9.00 -3.07
CA LEU A 184 14.34 -10.35 -2.56
C LEU A 184 13.28 -11.36 -3.02
N VAL A 185 12.07 -10.89 -3.35
CA VAL A 185 10.97 -11.76 -3.78
C VAL A 185 10.81 -11.89 -5.30
N GLY A 186 11.66 -11.20 -6.07
CA GLY A 186 11.66 -11.28 -7.54
C GLY A 186 10.69 -10.32 -8.22
N VAL A 187 10.30 -9.22 -7.56
CA VAL A 187 9.58 -8.14 -8.26
C VAL A 187 10.50 -7.53 -9.31
N PRO A 188 10.03 -7.29 -10.56
CA PRO A 188 10.83 -6.68 -11.62
C PRO A 188 11.47 -5.35 -11.21
N GLU A 189 12.72 -5.15 -11.61
CA GLU A 189 13.51 -3.95 -11.26
C GLU A 189 12.89 -2.65 -11.81
N SER A 190 12.25 -2.71 -12.97
CA SER A 190 11.43 -1.64 -13.57
C SER A 190 10.34 -1.13 -12.62
N ILE A 191 9.64 -2.03 -11.93
CA ILE A 191 8.61 -1.68 -10.94
C ILE A 191 9.26 -1.11 -9.67
N ILE A 192 10.38 -1.69 -9.23
CA ILE A 192 11.09 -1.25 -8.01
C ILE A 192 11.62 0.18 -8.17
N LYS A 193 12.12 0.54 -9.36
CA LYS A 193 12.69 1.86 -9.66
C LYS A 193 11.65 2.91 -10.07
N LYS A 194 10.38 2.53 -10.23
CA LYS A 194 9.31 3.46 -10.59
C LYS A 194 9.09 4.44 -9.44
N ASP A 195 8.99 5.73 -9.76
CA ASP A 195 8.63 6.74 -8.77
C ASP A 195 7.23 6.47 -8.20
N PRO A 196 7.05 6.52 -6.86
CA PRO A 196 5.75 6.32 -6.23
C PRO A 196 4.72 7.38 -6.65
N SER A 197 3.50 6.92 -6.93
CA SER A 197 2.37 7.76 -7.31
C SER A 197 1.06 7.06 -6.94
N ALA A 198 0.10 7.81 -6.39
CA ALA A 198 -1.26 7.30 -6.12
C ALA A 198 -2.11 7.13 -7.41
N GLY A 199 -1.66 7.67 -8.55
CA GLY A 199 -2.33 7.55 -9.85
C GLY A 199 -3.72 8.21 -9.88
N LEU A 200 -3.93 9.26 -9.08
CA LEU A 200 -5.24 9.92 -8.96
C LEU A 200 -5.49 10.91 -10.11
N TRP A 201 -4.44 11.60 -10.58
CA TRP A 201 -4.43 12.49 -11.75
C TRP A 201 -3.06 12.47 -12.46
N GLU A 202 -2.99 13.06 -13.65
CA GLU A 202 -1.80 13.02 -14.51
C GLU A 202 -0.65 13.88 -13.94
N GLY A 203 0.57 13.34 -13.95
CA GLY A 203 1.78 14.02 -13.45
C GLY A 203 1.94 14.01 -11.92
N GLN A 204 1.04 13.36 -11.18
CA GLN A 204 1.06 13.29 -9.73
C GLN A 204 2.21 12.42 -9.19
N THR A 205 2.98 12.95 -8.23
CA THR A 205 3.88 12.14 -7.38
C THR A 205 3.60 12.38 -5.91
N ASP A 206 3.81 11.35 -5.10
CA ASP A 206 3.49 11.42 -3.66
C ASP A 206 4.37 12.45 -2.95
N GLU A 207 5.67 12.52 -3.28
CA GLU A 207 6.61 13.43 -2.63
C GLU A 207 6.27 14.90 -2.88
N GLN A 208 5.73 15.22 -4.06
CA GLN A 208 5.25 16.57 -4.38
C GLN A 208 4.03 16.96 -3.53
N GLU A 209 3.10 16.04 -3.31
CA GLU A 209 1.93 16.28 -2.46
C GLU A 209 2.27 16.36 -0.97
N LEU A 210 3.15 15.47 -0.51
CA LEU A 210 3.57 15.38 0.88
C LEU A 210 4.47 16.57 1.28
N GLY A 211 5.30 17.05 0.35
CA GLY A 211 6.26 18.13 0.57
C GLY A 211 7.56 17.67 1.25
N PHE A 212 7.83 16.36 1.21
CA PHE A 212 9.05 15.71 1.67
C PHE A 212 9.21 14.37 0.94
N SER A 213 10.42 13.82 0.92
CA SER A 213 10.69 12.53 0.26
C SER A 213 10.37 11.33 1.14
N TYR A 214 10.15 10.17 0.54
CA TYR A 214 10.05 8.91 1.28
C TYR A 214 11.33 8.62 2.05
N ALA A 215 12.52 8.96 1.52
CA ALA A 215 13.77 8.81 2.27
C ALA A 215 13.79 9.62 3.57
N GLN A 216 13.16 10.81 3.59
CA GLN A 216 13.01 11.62 4.80
C GLN A 216 12.00 11.00 5.77
N LEU A 217 10.87 10.46 5.27
CA LEU A 217 9.87 9.81 6.12
C LEU A 217 10.36 8.47 6.68
N ASP A 218 11.01 7.63 5.86
CA ASP A 218 11.73 6.43 6.26
C ASP A 218 12.72 6.75 7.40
N PHE A 219 13.54 7.79 7.24
CA PHE A 219 14.48 8.23 8.27
C PHE A 219 13.76 8.66 9.54
N TYR A 220 12.67 9.42 9.42
CA TYR A 220 11.85 9.84 10.55
C TYR A 220 11.28 8.65 11.33
N LEU A 221 10.63 7.71 10.63
CA LEU A 221 10.02 6.51 11.22
C LEU A 221 11.06 5.62 11.90
N ASN A 222 12.25 5.50 11.32
CA ASN A 222 13.33 4.72 11.90
C ASN A 222 14.00 5.40 13.10
N HIS A 223 13.71 6.67 13.41
CA HIS A 223 14.35 7.41 14.50
C HIS A 223 13.35 8.17 15.38
N LEU A 224 12.08 7.73 15.45
CA LEU A 224 11.01 8.34 16.27
C LEU A 224 11.41 8.62 17.72
N ASN A 225 12.29 7.79 18.30
CA ASN A 225 12.74 7.91 19.70
C ASN A 225 14.08 8.66 19.84
N GLU A 226 14.61 9.24 18.75
CA GLU A 226 15.92 9.90 18.70
C GLU A 226 15.79 11.35 18.21
N PRO A 227 15.14 12.25 18.98
CA PRO A 227 14.78 13.60 18.52
C PRO A 227 15.99 14.46 18.14
N LYS A 228 17.13 14.27 18.80
CA LYS A 228 18.38 14.97 18.44
C LYS A 228 18.83 14.60 17.03
N LYS A 229 18.84 13.31 16.71
CA LYS A 229 19.26 12.78 15.40
C LYS A 229 18.29 13.18 14.29
N LEU A 230 16.99 13.23 14.58
CA LEU A 230 15.99 13.77 13.65
C LEU A 230 16.33 15.21 13.24
N LYS A 231 16.67 16.07 14.21
CA LYS A 231 17.02 17.49 13.95
C LYS A 231 18.37 17.69 13.28
N GLU A 232 19.28 16.73 13.39
CA GLU A 232 20.57 16.76 12.66
C GLU A 232 20.41 16.50 11.16
N VAL A 233 19.36 15.77 10.75
CA VAL A 233 19.18 15.30 9.37
C VAL A 233 17.98 15.93 8.67
N LEU A 234 16.90 16.18 9.40
CA LEU A 234 15.65 16.74 8.88
C LEU A 234 15.48 18.17 9.36
N SER A 235 14.94 19.03 8.49
CA SER A 235 14.56 20.38 8.89
C SER A 235 13.33 20.37 9.79
N ASP A 236 13.21 21.38 10.67
CA ASP A 236 12.02 21.55 11.52
C ASP A 236 10.72 21.64 10.70
N LYS A 237 10.79 22.21 9.48
CA LYS A 237 9.65 22.28 8.55
C LYS A 237 9.16 20.88 8.13
N VAL A 238 10.09 19.97 7.81
CA VAL A 238 9.76 18.59 7.41
C VAL A 238 9.17 17.83 8.59
N ILE A 239 9.81 17.91 9.76
CA ILE A 239 9.32 17.24 10.98
C ILE A 239 7.90 17.71 11.32
N ALA A 240 7.68 19.04 11.37
CA ALA A 240 6.37 19.61 11.67
C ALA A 240 5.30 19.20 10.65
N LYS A 241 5.65 19.11 9.37
CA LYS A 241 4.72 18.66 8.32
C LYS A 241 4.34 17.19 8.50
N ILE A 242 5.29 16.31 8.79
CA ILE A 242 5.04 14.88 9.07
C ILE A 242 4.11 14.72 10.27
N GLU A 243 4.40 15.40 11.37
CA GLU A 243 3.60 15.35 12.60
C GLU A 243 2.18 15.90 12.38
N GLN A 244 2.04 16.98 11.60
CA GLN A 244 0.75 17.56 11.25
C GLN A 244 -0.10 16.60 10.42
N LEU A 245 0.48 15.94 9.42
CA LEU A 245 -0.21 14.93 8.61
C LEU A 245 -0.63 13.73 9.46
N HIS A 246 0.28 13.24 10.32
CA HIS A 246 -0.02 12.16 11.26
C HIS A 246 -1.20 12.53 12.15
N LYS A 247 -1.14 13.67 12.84
CA LYS A 247 -2.21 14.13 13.75
C LYS A 247 -3.56 14.27 13.03
N ASN A 248 -3.58 14.92 11.87
CA ASN A 248 -4.83 15.19 11.14
C ASN A 248 -5.49 13.92 10.60
N SER A 249 -4.70 12.87 10.35
CA SER A 249 -5.19 11.62 9.79
C SER A 249 -5.48 10.54 10.83
N GLN A 250 -5.41 10.84 12.14
CA GLN A 250 -5.62 9.86 13.20
C GLN A 250 -6.93 9.08 13.05
N HIS A 251 -8.00 9.79 12.68
CA HIS A 251 -9.32 9.19 12.42
C HIS A 251 -9.33 8.14 11.31
N LYS A 252 -8.31 8.08 10.43
CA LYS A 252 -8.18 7.02 9.41
C LYS A 252 -7.56 5.74 9.96
N ARG A 253 -6.74 5.83 11.02
CA ARG A 253 -6.07 4.68 11.67
C ARG A 253 -6.85 4.11 12.84
N ASP A 254 -7.74 4.90 13.43
CA ASP A 254 -8.57 4.44 14.52
C ASP A 254 -9.73 3.56 14.04
N ARG A 255 -10.19 2.69 14.95
CA ARG A 255 -11.49 2.03 14.79
C ARG A 255 -12.59 3.10 14.76
N ILE A 256 -13.75 2.72 14.23
CA ILE A 256 -14.94 3.59 14.27
C ILE A 256 -15.18 4.02 15.72
N TYR A 257 -15.24 5.33 15.97
CA TYR A 257 -15.47 5.87 17.30
C TYR A 257 -16.88 5.52 17.77
N THR A 258 -16.96 4.90 18.94
CA THR A 258 -18.21 4.59 19.63
C THR A 258 -18.25 5.36 20.94
N PRO A 259 -19.41 5.86 21.39
CA PRO A 259 -19.55 6.40 22.73
C PRO A 259 -19.05 5.37 23.75
N VAL A 260 -18.17 5.78 24.66
CA VAL A 260 -17.74 4.95 25.79
C VAL A 260 -18.76 5.15 26.91
N ASN A 261 -19.51 4.07 27.21
CA ASN A 261 -20.43 3.91 28.35
C ASN A 261 -21.19 5.16 28.82
N VAL A 262 -22.49 5.21 28.50
CA VAL A 262 -23.45 6.00 29.28
C VAL A 262 -23.49 5.39 30.68
N LYS A 263 -23.07 6.15 31.70
CA LYS A 263 -23.27 5.76 33.11
C LYS A 263 -24.73 5.93 33.48
#